data_AF-A0A3B9USQ0-F1
#
_entry.id   AF-A0A3B9USQ0-F1
#
_cell.length_a   1.000
_cell.length_b   1.000
_cell.length_c   1.000
_cell.angle_alpha   90.00
_cell.angle_beta   90.00
_cell.angle_gamma   90.00
#
_symmetry.space_group_name_H-M   'P 1'
#
loop_
_entity.id
_entity.type
_entity.pdbx_description
1 polymer ?
#
loop_
_entity_poly.entity_id
_entity_poly.type
_entity_poly.pdbx_seq_one_letter_code
_entity_poly.pdbx_strand_id
1 'polypeptide(L)'
;MGYALDLSGGGMKIKIAEEVKNGDYVITQLKIDDEDIIALSRVVRVERDKEEKYICGLSFLSIEGNEREKLIKYIFNEMRKTLKTNRGDGRE
;
A
#
# COMPACT_ATOMS: atom_id res chain seq x y z
N MET A 1 5.90 -13.00 2.42
CA MET A 1 5.80 -12.07 1.28
C MET A 1 4.34 -11.85 0.97
N GLY A 2 3.92 -10.59 0.81
CA GLY A 2 2.55 -10.23 0.44
C GLY A 2 2.51 -9.32 -0.76
N TYR A 3 1.30 -8.89 -1.13
CA TYR A 3 1.09 -7.90 -2.17
C TYR A 3 0.17 -6.79 -1.68
N ALA A 4 0.36 -5.59 -2.22
CA ALA A 4 -0.50 -4.45 -1.95
C ALA A 4 -1.85 -4.61 -2.68
N LEU A 5 -2.94 -4.34 -1.98
CA LEU A 5 -4.28 -4.23 -2.52
C LEU A 5 -4.67 -2.77 -2.78
N ASP A 6 -4.18 -1.87 -1.94
CA ASP A 6 -4.43 -0.43 -2.02
C ASP A 6 -3.23 0.32 -1.41
N LEU A 7 -2.93 1.51 -1.92
CA LEU A 7 -1.85 2.36 -1.47
C LEU A 7 -2.27 3.83 -1.44
N SER A 8 -1.99 4.49 -0.33
CA SER A 8 -2.18 5.92 -0.13
C SER A 8 -0.92 6.55 0.48
N GLY A 9 -0.89 7.88 0.61
CA GLY A 9 0.24 8.56 1.24
C GLY A 9 0.35 8.30 2.76
N GLY A 10 -0.72 7.84 3.41
CA GLY A 10 -0.78 7.62 4.87
C GLY A 10 -0.75 6.16 5.30
N GLY A 11 -0.78 5.23 4.35
CA GLY A 11 -0.87 3.81 4.65
C GLY A 11 -1.20 2.96 3.43
N MET A 12 -1.30 1.67 3.65
CA MET A 12 -1.59 0.71 2.61
C MET A 12 -2.46 -0.45 3.11
N LYS A 13 -3.13 -1.10 2.18
CA LYS A 13 -3.82 -2.37 2.42
C LYS A 13 -3.00 -3.48 1.80
N ILE A 14 -2.68 -4.54 2.55
CA ILE A 14 -1.91 -5.68 2.07
C ILE A 14 -2.65 -6.99 2.28
N LYS A 15 -2.27 -8.01 1.50
CA LYS A 15 -2.61 -9.40 1.75
C LYS A 15 -1.33 -10.21 1.97
N ILE A 16 -1.24 -10.88 3.12
CA ILE A 16 -0.09 -11.68 3.57
C ILE A 16 -0.57 -13.03 4.10
N ALA A 17 0.32 -14.02 4.09
CA ALA A 17 0.05 -15.33 4.69
C ALA A 17 0.50 -15.39 6.16
N GLU A 18 1.44 -14.51 6.52
CA GLU A 18 1.99 -14.40 7.86
C GLU A 18 0.96 -13.82 8.83
N GLU A 19 0.89 -14.41 10.03
CA GLU A 19 0.04 -13.89 11.09
C GLU A 19 0.57 -12.54 11.58
N VAL A 20 -0.35 -11.58 11.68
CA VAL A 20 -0.11 -10.28 12.29
C VAL A 20 -1.31 -9.90 13.15
N LYS A 21 -1.08 -9.08 14.17
CA LYS A 21 -2.13 -8.65 15.10
C LYS A 21 -2.38 -7.16 14.98
N ASN A 22 -3.62 -6.77 15.26
CA ASN A 22 -3.95 -5.36 15.35
C ASN A 22 -3.12 -4.71 16.47
N GLY A 23 -2.51 -3.57 16.16
CA GLY A 23 -1.62 -2.85 17.05
C GLY A 23 -0.14 -3.14 16.84
N ASP A 24 0.22 -4.20 16.11
CA ASP A 24 1.62 -4.54 15.84
C ASP A 24 2.34 -3.43 15.08
N TYR A 25 3.63 -3.25 15.39
CA TYR A 25 4.54 -2.42 14.63
C TYR A 25 5.31 -3.28 13.64
N VAL A 26 5.30 -2.88 12.38
CA VAL A 26 5.96 -3.63 11.29
C VAL A 26 6.81 -2.69 10.46
N ILE A 27 7.93 -3.19 9.96
CA ILE A 27 8.68 -2.53 8.90
C ILE A 27 8.08 -2.97 7.57
N THR A 28 7.58 -2.01 6.82
CA THR A 28 7.06 -2.22 5.47
C THR A 28 8.15 -1.86 4.48
N GLN A 29 8.58 -2.83 3.68
CA GLN A 29 9.41 -2.58 2.50
C GLN A 29 8.52 -2.73 1.28
N LEU A 30 8.23 -1.61 0.62
CA LEU A 30 7.41 -1.54 -0.58
C LEU A 30 8.33 -1.33 -1.78
N LYS A 31 8.32 -2.30 -2.69
CA LYS A 31 9.06 -2.22 -3.95
C LYS A 31 8.17 -1.58 -5.02
N ILE A 32 8.57 -0.42 -5.51
CA ILE A 32 7.88 0.35 -6.54
C ILE A 32 8.88 0.63 -7.67
N ASP A 33 8.58 0.15 -8.87
CA ASP A 33 9.51 0.19 -10.00
C ASP A 33 10.87 -0.42 -9.59
N ASP A 34 11.95 0.33 -9.72
CA ASP A 34 13.31 -0.04 -9.30
C ASP A 34 13.71 0.55 -7.94
N GLU A 35 12.76 1.09 -7.20
CA GLU A 35 12.99 1.75 -5.92
C GLU A 35 12.35 1.00 -4.75
N ASP A 36 13.06 0.96 -3.63
CA ASP A 36 12.53 0.52 -2.35
C ASP A 36 12.08 1.73 -1.53
N ILE A 37 10.92 1.60 -0.89
CA ILE A 37 10.38 2.54 0.08
C ILE A 37 10.22 1.79 1.40
N ILE A 38 10.91 2.27 2.44
CA ILE A 38 10.83 1.71 3.78
C ILE A 38 9.94 2.59 4.65
N ALA A 39 9.02 1.97 5.37
CA ALA A 39 8.14 2.65 6.31
C ALA A 39 8.07 1.89 7.63
N LEU A 40 8.13 2.62 8.74
CA LEU A 40 7.64 2.11 10.02
C LEU A 40 6.11 2.24 10.00
N SER A 41 5.42 1.12 10.19
CA SER A 41 3.97 1.04 10.08
C SER A 41 3.33 0.46 11.33
N ARG A 42 2.08 0.81 11.57
CA ARG A 42 1.21 0.15 12.55
C ARG A 42 0.10 -0.63 11.86
N VAL A 43 -0.14 -1.86 12.29
CA VAL A 43 -1.31 -2.62 11.88
C VAL A 43 -2.54 -2.01 12.56
N VAL A 44 -3.47 -1.47 11.78
CA VAL A 44 -4.68 -0.79 12.30
C VAL A 44 -5.96 -1.58 12.00
N ARG A 45 -5.90 -2.57 11.10
CA ARG A 45 -7.00 -3.48 10.75
C ARG A 45 -6.44 -4.83 10.36
N VAL A 46 -7.10 -5.91 10.79
CA VAL A 46 -6.78 -7.28 10.40
C VAL A 46 -8.10 -7.99 10.09
N GLU A 47 -8.17 -8.62 8.94
CA GLU A 47 -9.29 -9.43 8.48
C GLU A 47 -8.76 -10.74 7.92
N ARG A 48 -9.56 -11.81 7.98
CA ARG A 48 -9.27 -13.04 7.25
C ARG A 48 -10.09 -13.08 5.98
N ASP A 49 -9.46 -13.45 4.88
CA ASP A 49 -10.18 -13.78 3.66
C ASP A 49 -10.63 -15.24 3.64
N LYS A 50 -11.32 -15.64 2.56
CA LYS A 50 -11.83 -17.00 2.38
C LYS A 50 -10.73 -18.06 2.23
N GLU A 51 -9.49 -17.66 2.01
CA GLU A 51 -8.32 -18.54 1.88
C GLU A 51 -7.51 -18.60 3.20
N GLU A 52 -8.08 -18.13 4.31
CA GLU A 52 -7.40 -17.99 5.61
C GLU A 52 -6.14 -17.09 5.56
N LYS A 53 -6.03 -16.22 4.55
CA LYS A 53 -4.96 -15.21 4.47
C LYS A 53 -5.38 -13.93 5.18
N TYR A 54 -4.38 -13.20 5.67
CA TYR A 54 -4.60 -11.95 6.39
C TYR A 54 -4.66 -10.77 5.44
N ILE A 55 -5.78 -10.07 5.44
CA ILE A 55 -5.94 -8.75 4.83
C ILE A 55 -5.71 -7.71 5.92
N CYS A 56 -4.67 -6.91 5.76
CA CYS A 56 -4.21 -5.98 6.79
C CYS A 56 -4.27 -4.55 6.29
N GLY A 57 -4.77 -3.65 7.13
CA GLY A 57 -4.59 -2.22 6.97
C GLY A 57 -3.38 -1.75 7.77
N LEU A 58 -2.43 -1.11 7.10
CA LEU A 58 -1.23 -0.53 7.68
C LEU A 58 -1.32 1.00 7.62
N SER A 59 -1.02 1.67 8.73
CA SER A 59 -0.82 3.12 8.78
C SER A 59 0.67 3.43 8.88
N PHE A 60 1.17 4.28 7.99
CA PHE A 60 2.56 4.72 8.01
C PHE A 60 2.79 5.69 9.17
N LEU A 61 3.66 5.32 10.09
CA LEU A 61 4.07 6.14 11.23
C LEU A 61 5.25 7.03 10.87
N SER A 62 6.23 6.47 10.16
CA SER A 62 7.40 7.20 9.69
C SER A 62 7.87 6.65 8.35
N ILE A 63 8.29 7.56 7.49
CA ILE A 63 8.90 7.30 6.18
C ILE A 63 9.97 8.37 6.04
N GLU A 64 11.17 8.02 5.58
CA GLU A 64 12.20 9.01 5.33
C GLU A 64 11.75 10.03 4.27
N GLY A 65 12.26 11.26 4.32
CA GLY A 65 11.76 12.37 3.50
C GLY A 65 11.87 12.10 1.99
N ASN A 66 13.01 11.57 1.56
CA ASN A 66 13.26 11.12 0.18
C ASN A 66 12.31 9.98 -0.24
N GLU A 67 12.15 8.96 0.61
CA GLU A 67 11.25 7.82 0.39
C GLU A 67 9.79 8.25 0.32
N ARG A 68 9.37 9.19 1.17
CA ARG A 68 8.03 9.78 1.13
C ARG A 68 7.79 10.54 -0.16
N GLU A 69 8.76 11.31 -0.64
CA GLU A 69 8.63 12.04 -1.90
C GLU A 69 8.44 11.08 -3.08
N LYS A 70 9.17 9.95 -3.08
CA LYS A 70 9.04 8.88 -4.07
C LYS A 70 7.64 8.23 -4.02
N LEU A 71 7.16 7.90 -2.83
CA LEU A 71 5.82 7.35 -2.61
C LEU A 71 4.75 8.30 -3.17
N ILE A 72 4.85 9.59 -2.84
CA ILE A 72 3.92 10.62 -3.30
C ILE A 72 3.95 10.73 -4.83
N LYS A 73 5.15 10.79 -5.44
CA LYS A 73 5.30 10.83 -6.90
C LYS A 73 4.66 9.62 -7.57
N TYR A 74 4.89 8.42 -7.05
CA TYR A 74 4.26 7.20 -7.55
C TYR A 74 2.73 7.28 -7.52
N ILE A 75 2.15 7.61 -6.36
CA ILE A 75 0.69 7.71 -6.19
C ILE A 75 0.11 8.73 -7.18
N PHE A 76 0.73 9.90 -7.33
CA PHE A 76 0.29 10.89 -8.31
C PHE A 76 0.36 10.40 -9.76
N ASN A 77 1.37 9.62 -10.10
CA ASN A 77 1.51 9.06 -11.44
C ASN A 77 0.45 7.98 -11.72
N GLU A 78 0.18 7.09 -10.76
CA GLU A 78 -0.87 6.08 -10.89
C GLU A 78 -2.25 6.72 -11.02
N MET A 79 -2.58 7.71 -10.18
CA MET A 79 -3.85 8.45 -10.30
C MET A 79 -4.05 9.06 -11.70
N ARG A 80 -2.98 9.65 -12.28
CA ARG A 80 -3.05 10.22 -13.64
C ARG A 80 -3.26 9.15 -14.71
N LYS A 81 -2.68 7.95 -14.57
CA LYS A 81 -2.89 6.83 -15.50
C LYS A 81 -4.35 6.39 -15.45
N THR A 82 -4.91 6.16 -14.26
CA THR A 82 -6.30 5.74 -14.08
C THR A 82 -7.30 6.74 -14.68
N LEU A 83 -7.09 8.05 -14.49
CA LEU A 83 -7.95 9.09 -15.07
C LEU A 83 -7.90 9.15 -16.60
N LYS A 84 -6.76 8.78 -17.22
CA LYS A 84 -6.65 8.72 -18.69
C LYS A 84 -7.39 7.51 -19.25
N THR A 85 -7.28 6.36 -18.58
CA THR A 85 -7.97 5.13 -18.99
C THR A 85 -9.49 5.31 -18.92
N ASN A 86 -10.01 5.86 -17.81
CA ASN A 86 -11.47 5.98 -17.62
C ASN A 86 -12.15 7.02 -18.54
N ARG A 87 -11.39 7.87 -19.24
CA ARG A 87 -11.94 8.83 -20.24
C ARG A 87 -12.11 8.22 -21.63
N GLY A 88 -11.60 7.01 -21.88
CA GLY A 88 -11.74 6.29 -23.16
C GLY A 88 -13.06 5.54 -23.33
N ASP A 89 -13.72 5.18 -22.22
CA ASP A 89 -14.89 4.28 -22.22
C ASP A 89 -16.25 5.03 -22.18
N GLY A 90 -16.23 6.36 -22.30
CA GLY A 90 -17.42 7.21 -22.26
C GLY A 90 -18.03 7.53 -23.63
N ARG A 91 -18.00 6.59 -24.59
CA ARG A 91 -18.72 6.71 -25.87
C ARG A 91 -19.52 5.44 -26.13
N GLU A 92 -20.74 5.42 -25.60
CA GLU A 92 -21.92 4.82 -26.25
C GLU A 92 -23.03 5.86 -26.27
#